data_AF-A0A9X6S5R0-F1
#
_entry.id   AF-A0A9X6S5R0-F1
#
_cell.length_a   1.000
_cell.length_b   1.000
_cell.length_c   1.000
_cell.angle_alpha   90.00
_cell.angle_beta   90.00
_cell.angle_gamma   90.00
#
_symmetry.space_group_name_H-M   'P 1'
#
loop_
_entity.id
_entity.type
_entity.pdbx_description
1 polymer ?
#
loop_
_entity_poly.entity_id
_entity_poly.type
_entity_poly.pdbx_seq_one_letter_code
_entity_poly.pdbx_strand_id
1 'polypeptide(L)'
;MTKPNKEIIKLFERVTTKDPRITVKYFSSIFGFFNYYSTSAMGTFLRLAKDPDDERTYDALVDALKILDESLIDYSNLTMQDVVDAYAEYNLYKKNISRSQLSVLANLSDGSLSKILNNSNPNAKPNAYAIDVYEMLRLDLIPSYKLDYNFTNTLQNYRQIRNLIFRVRLGDGSNALSNAELANKLNFDVDLFNNPEKICKDARIYNEIANTLYRLLPNYSFDFSKRKDQDTTYMGLI
;
A
#
# COMPACT_ATOMS: atom_id res chain seq x y z
N MET A 1 -5.18 -33.90 -4.51
CA MET A 1 -5.47 -32.71 -5.34
C MET A 1 -6.47 -31.84 -4.62
N THR A 2 -5.95 -30.91 -3.81
CA THR A 2 -6.70 -29.85 -3.14
C THR A 2 -7.28 -28.90 -4.20
N LYS A 3 -8.54 -28.50 -4.05
CA LYS A 3 -9.25 -27.63 -5.00
C LYS A 3 -8.45 -26.35 -5.28
N PRO A 4 -8.52 -25.77 -6.50
CA PRO A 4 -8.08 -24.40 -6.71
C PRO A 4 -8.76 -23.52 -5.67
N ASN A 5 -7.99 -22.83 -4.84
CA ASN A 5 -8.51 -22.16 -3.66
C ASN A 5 -9.37 -20.96 -4.08
N LYS A 6 -10.69 -21.18 -4.28
CA LYS A 6 -11.69 -20.15 -4.63
C LYS A 6 -11.67 -18.95 -3.69
N GLU A 7 -11.06 -19.08 -2.52
CA GLU A 7 -10.80 -17.99 -1.58
C GLU A 7 -9.91 -16.91 -2.20
N ILE A 8 -8.89 -17.25 -2.99
CA ILE A 8 -7.97 -16.28 -3.61
C ILE A 8 -8.72 -15.29 -4.50
N ILE A 9 -9.58 -15.79 -5.39
CA ILE A 9 -10.38 -14.94 -6.29
C ILE A 9 -11.28 -14.01 -5.48
N LYS A 10 -12.00 -14.56 -4.49
CA LYS A 10 -12.92 -13.80 -3.63
C LYS A 10 -12.20 -12.72 -2.80
N LEU A 11 -11.04 -13.06 -2.24
CA LEU A 11 -10.24 -12.12 -1.47
C LEU A 11 -9.68 -11.03 -2.39
N PHE A 12 -9.18 -11.39 -3.57
CA PHE A 12 -8.67 -10.42 -4.54
C PHE A 12 -9.78 -9.46 -5.02
N GLU A 13 -10.97 -9.98 -5.32
CA GLU A 13 -12.15 -9.16 -5.63
C GLU A 13 -12.53 -8.24 -4.47
N ARG A 14 -12.47 -8.72 -3.23
CA ARG A 14 -12.77 -7.91 -2.05
C ARG A 14 -11.77 -6.78 -1.85
N VAL A 15 -10.46 -7.06 -1.90
CA VAL A 15 -9.42 -6.02 -1.70
C VAL A 15 -9.43 -5.00 -2.83
N THR A 16 -9.69 -5.43 -4.08
CA THR A 16 -9.81 -4.52 -5.23
C THR A 16 -11.09 -3.69 -5.19
N THR A 17 -12.15 -4.21 -4.55
CA THR A 17 -13.38 -3.44 -4.28
C THR A 17 -13.17 -2.41 -3.19
N LYS A 18 -12.46 -2.77 -2.11
CA LYS A 18 -12.07 -1.85 -1.02
C LYS A 18 -11.19 -0.72 -1.54
N ASP A 19 -10.16 -1.05 -2.32
CA ASP A 19 -9.26 -0.07 -2.90
C ASP A 19 -8.98 -0.41 -4.38
N PRO A 20 -9.59 0.32 -5.34
CA PRO A 20 -9.44 0.05 -6.77
C PRO A 20 -8.02 0.32 -7.30
N ARG A 21 -7.13 0.91 -6.48
CA ARG A 21 -5.71 1.10 -6.83
C ARG A 21 -4.91 -0.20 -6.70
N ILE A 22 -5.43 -1.21 -5.99
CA ILE A 22 -4.82 -2.53 -5.87
C ILE A 22 -4.94 -3.27 -7.20
N THR A 23 -3.93 -3.15 -8.04
CA THR A 23 -3.80 -3.94 -9.28
C THR A 23 -2.94 -5.17 -9.04
N VAL A 24 -2.95 -6.15 -9.97
CA VAL A 24 -2.01 -7.29 -9.94
C VAL A 24 -0.55 -6.82 -9.84
N LYS A 25 -0.20 -5.76 -10.57
CA LYS A 25 1.13 -5.15 -10.52
C LYS A 25 1.42 -4.60 -9.13
N TYR A 26 0.50 -3.82 -8.57
CA TYR A 26 0.72 -3.22 -7.26
C TYR A 26 0.78 -4.26 -6.14
N PHE A 27 -0.13 -5.24 -6.14
CA PHE A 27 -0.10 -6.40 -5.25
C PHE A 27 1.27 -7.11 -5.30
N SER A 28 1.76 -7.42 -6.51
CA SER A 28 3.07 -8.06 -6.71
C SER A 28 4.21 -7.19 -6.17
N SER A 29 4.14 -5.87 -6.34
CA SER A 29 5.11 -4.92 -5.81
C SER A 29 5.11 -4.82 -4.29
N ILE A 30 3.93 -4.81 -3.64
CA ILE A 30 3.81 -4.75 -2.17
C ILE A 30 4.54 -5.91 -1.54
N PHE A 31 4.25 -7.13 -1.98
CA PHE A 31 4.80 -8.34 -1.38
C PHE A 31 6.12 -8.78 -2.02
N GLY A 32 6.62 -8.11 -3.07
CA GLY A 32 7.91 -8.48 -3.68
C GLY A 32 7.86 -9.75 -4.53
N PHE A 33 6.67 -10.19 -4.95
CA PHE A 33 6.54 -11.35 -5.83
C PHE A 33 7.12 -11.13 -7.23
N PHE A 34 7.33 -9.87 -7.63
CA PHE A 34 7.96 -9.52 -8.92
C PHE A 34 9.39 -10.05 -9.06
N ASN A 35 10.08 -10.34 -7.95
CA ASN A 35 11.40 -10.96 -7.96
C ASN A 35 11.36 -12.42 -8.48
N TYR A 36 10.17 -13.00 -8.58
CA TYR A 36 9.96 -14.43 -8.75
C TYR A 36 8.99 -14.74 -9.90
N TYR A 37 7.96 -13.92 -10.05
CA TYR A 37 6.93 -14.06 -11.06
C TYR A 37 6.72 -12.76 -11.82
N SER A 38 6.57 -12.86 -13.14
CA SER A 38 6.10 -11.73 -13.93
C SER A 38 4.68 -11.33 -13.50
N THR A 39 4.30 -10.08 -13.72
CA THR A 39 2.94 -9.60 -13.44
C THR A 39 1.87 -10.44 -14.14
N SER A 40 2.16 -10.94 -15.36
CA SER A 40 1.25 -11.82 -16.09
C SER A 40 1.07 -13.17 -15.38
N ALA A 41 2.16 -13.81 -14.95
CA ALA A 41 2.12 -15.05 -14.19
C ALA A 41 1.36 -14.89 -12.87
N MET A 42 1.61 -13.79 -12.15
CA MET A 42 0.85 -13.45 -10.94
C MET A 42 -0.65 -13.32 -11.23
N GLY A 43 -1.01 -12.65 -12.32
CA GLY A 43 -2.40 -12.55 -12.77
C GLY A 43 -3.04 -13.91 -13.11
N THR A 44 -2.26 -14.86 -13.61
CA THR A 44 -2.77 -16.24 -13.82
C THR A 44 -2.98 -16.98 -12.51
N PHE A 45 -2.11 -16.81 -11.52
CA PHE A 45 -2.27 -17.44 -10.20
C PHE A 45 -3.47 -16.88 -9.43
N LEU A 46 -3.65 -15.55 -9.41
CA LEU A 46 -4.79 -14.91 -8.75
C LEU A 46 -6.14 -15.31 -9.37
N ARG A 47 -6.16 -15.69 -10.66
CA ARG A 47 -7.34 -16.21 -11.36
C ARG A 47 -7.47 -17.73 -11.31
N LEU A 48 -6.54 -18.43 -10.67
CA LEU A 48 -6.47 -19.89 -10.65
C LEU A 48 -6.46 -20.50 -12.07
N ALA A 49 -5.86 -19.78 -13.03
CA ALA A 49 -5.78 -20.16 -14.43
C ALA A 49 -4.51 -20.96 -14.76
N LYS A 50 -3.60 -21.09 -13.79
CA LYS A 50 -2.35 -21.84 -13.89
C LYS A 50 -1.97 -22.33 -12.49
N ASP A 51 -1.54 -23.59 -12.36
CA ASP A 51 -0.94 -24.11 -11.14
C ASP A 51 0.48 -23.54 -10.93
N PRO A 52 0.85 -23.17 -9.70
CA PRO A 52 2.18 -22.70 -9.40
C PRO A 52 3.19 -23.85 -9.43
N ASP A 53 4.46 -23.50 -9.66
CA ASP A 53 5.56 -24.47 -9.62
C ASP A 53 5.84 -24.97 -8.18
N ASP A 54 5.42 -24.20 -7.16
CA ASP A 54 5.47 -24.52 -5.73
C ASP A 54 4.07 -24.33 -5.11
N GLU A 55 3.50 -25.37 -4.51
CA GLU A 55 2.15 -25.34 -3.92
C GLU A 55 2.00 -24.27 -2.82
N ARG A 56 3.09 -23.93 -2.10
CA ARG A 56 3.09 -22.86 -1.07
C ARG A 56 2.81 -21.48 -1.65
N THR A 57 2.92 -21.31 -2.96
CA THR A 57 2.57 -20.04 -3.63
C THR A 57 1.14 -19.64 -3.32
N TYR A 58 0.19 -20.59 -3.33
CA TYR A 58 -1.20 -20.26 -3.05
C TYR A 58 -1.45 -19.91 -1.59
N ASP A 59 -0.77 -20.56 -0.66
CA ASP A 59 -0.86 -20.23 0.77
C ASP A 59 -0.34 -18.80 1.02
N ALA A 60 0.83 -18.47 0.47
CA ALA A 60 1.40 -17.13 0.54
C ALA A 60 0.49 -16.07 -0.11
N LEU A 61 -0.21 -16.39 -1.21
CA LEU A 61 -1.17 -15.49 -1.85
C LEU A 61 -2.41 -15.27 -0.99
N VAL A 62 -2.94 -16.32 -0.35
CA VAL A 62 -4.07 -16.20 0.58
C VAL A 62 -3.71 -15.29 1.74
N ASP A 63 -2.56 -15.51 2.37
CA ASP A 63 -2.11 -14.72 3.52
C ASP A 63 -1.82 -13.26 3.13
N ALA A 64 -1.17 -13.03 1.98
CA ALA A 64 -0.96 -11.70 1.44
C ALA A 64 -2.28 -10.94 1.23
N LEU A 65 -3.30 -11.63 0.68
CA LEU A 65 -4.60 -11.04 0.46
C LEU A 65 -5.37 -10.80 1.76
N LYS A 66 -5.25 -11.67 2.77
CA LYS A 66 -5.81 -11.45 4.12
C LYS A 66 -5.19 -10.24 4.80
N ILE A 67 -3.87 -10.08 4.73
CA ILE A 67 -3.17 -8.88 5.24
C ILE A 67 -3.75 -7.61 4.60
N LEU A 68 -3.94 -7.60 3.28
CA LEU A 68 -4.56 -6.46 2.60
C LEU A 68 -6.02 -6.25 3.01
N ASP A 69 -6.81 -7.31 3.09
CA ASP A 69 -8.23 -7.22 3.46
C ASP A 69 -8.42 -6.65 4.88
N GLU A 70 -7.55 -7.04 5.81
CA GLU A 70 -7.58 -6.57 7.19
C GLU A 70 -7.11 -5.12 7.36
N SER A 71 -6.17 -4.65 6.53
CA SER A 71 -5.41 -3.43 6.82
C SER A 71 -5.54 -2.31 5.79
N LEU A 72 -6.15 -2.57 4.63
CA LEU A 72 -6.49 -1.51 3.69
C LEU A 72 -7.69 -0.71 4.19
N ILE A 73 -7.62 0.60 4.00
CA ILE A 73 -8.76 1.50 4.16
C ILE A 73 -9.78 1.15 3.07
N ASP A 74 -11.05 1.08 3.45
CA ASP A 74 -12.15 0.78 2.55
C ASP A 74 -12.70 2.06 1.90
N TYR A 75 -12.41 2.23 0.61
CA TYR A 75 -12.91 3.31 -0.23
C TYR A 75 -14.08 2.88 -1.13
N SER A 76 -14.64 1.69 -0.93
CA SER A 76 -15.71 1.15 -1.76
C SER A 76 -16.94 2.06 -1.79
N ASN A 77 -17.21 2.78 -0.68
CA ASN A 77 -18.31 3.73 -0.56
C ASN A 77 -17.93 5.19 -0.86
N LEU A 78 -16.65 5.47 -1.12
CA LEU A 78 -16.20 6.84 -1.39
C LEU A 78 -16.85 7.39 -2.67
N THR A 79 -17.26 8.65 -2.61
CA THR A 79 -17.81 9.42 -3.71
C THR A 79 -16.91 10.61 -4.04
N MET A 80 -17.12 11.22 -5.21
CA MET A 80 -16.43 12.46 -5.57
C MET A 80 -16.75 13.61 -4.60
N GLN A 81 -17.96 13.67 -4.06
CA GLN A 81 -18.35 14.68 -3.07
C GLN A 81 -17.51 14.57 -1.80
N ASP A 82 -17.26 13.35 -1.30
CA ASP A 82 -16.43 13.15 -0.10
C ASP A 82 -14.99 13.70 -0.27
N VAL A 83 -14.45 13.64 -1.50
CA VAL A 83 -13.14 14.20 -1.84
C VAL A 83 -13.17 15.73 -1.80
N VAL A 84 -14.22 16.34 -2.38
CA VAL A 84 -14.42 17.79 -2.37
C VAL A 84 -14.60 18.30 -0.94
N ASP A 85 -15.40 17.61 -0.14
CA ASP A 85 -15.66 17.96 1.25
C ASP A 85 -14.39 17.84 2.10
N ALA A 86 -13.61 16.77 1.92
CA ALA A 86 -12.31 16.62 2.60
C ALA A 86 -11.36 17.78 2.28
N TYR A 87 -11.34 18.25 1.03
CA TYR A 87 -10.53 19.40 0.62
C TYR A 87 -11.04 20.71 1.24
N ALA A 88 -12.36 20.94 1.20
CA ALA A 88 -12.98 22.12 1.79
C ALA A 88 -12.73 22.19 3.31
N GLU A 89 -12.94 21.09 4.02
CA GLU A 89 -12.62 20.93 5.44
C GLU A 89 -11.14 21.22 5.70
N TYR A 90 -10.24 20.56 4.98
CA TYR A 90 -8.80 20.74 5.17
C TYR A 90 -8.38 22.21 5.01
N ASN A 91 -8.91 22.89 4.00
CA ASN A 91 -8.66 24.32 3.76
C ASN A 91 -9.21 25.22 4.88
N LEU A 92 -10.39 24.89 5.43
CA LEU A 92 -11.00 25.63 6.54
C LEU A 92 -10.27 25.42 7.87
N TYR A 93 -9.80 24.20 8.15
CA TYR A 93 -9.13 23.86 9.41
C TYR A 93 -7.66 24.28 9.42
N LYS A 94 -6.95 24.16 8.29
CA LYS A 94 -5.53 24.54 8.18
C LYS A 94 -5.38 25.98 7.70
N LYS A 95 -6.11 26.93 8.30
CA LYS A 95 -5.97 28.38 8.04
C LYS A 95 -4.47 28.73 8.06
N ASN A 96 -3.90 29.07 6.90
CA ASN A 96 -2.47 29.26 6.59
C ASN A 96 -1.72 28.02 6.06
N ILE A 97 -2.26 27.33 5.05
CA ILE A 97 -1.47 26.41 4.20
C ILE A 97 -0.35 27.22 3.54
N SER A 98 0.90 26.81 3.76
CA SER A 98 2.06 27.46 3.15
C SER A 98 2.09 27.24 1.62
N ARG A 99 2.71 28.15 0.85
CA ARG A 99 2.84 28.03 -0.61
C ARG A 99 3.47 26.70 -1.06
N SER A 100 4.37 26.15 -0.27
CA SER A 100 5.03 24.87 -0.52
C SER A 100 4.11 23.67 -0.26
N GLN A 101 3.24 23.72 0.76
CA GLN A 101 2.19 22.71 0.97
C GLN A 101 1.15 22.75 -0.15
N LEU A 102 0.80 23.95 -0.62
CA LEU A 102 -0.01 24.14 -1.82
C LEU A 102 0.70 23.59 -3.07
N SER A 103 2.02 23.68 -3.17
CA SER A 103 2.79 23.10 -4.27
C SER A 103 2.84 21.57 -4.23
N VAL A 104 2.91 20.94 -3.06
CA VAL A 104 2.79 19.48 -2.91
C VAL A 104 1.39 19.02 -3.33
N LEU A 105 0.36 19.72 -2.86
CA LEU A 105 -1.02 19.52 -3.30
C LEU A 105 -1.15 19.69 -4.81
N ALA A 106 -0.60 20.77 -5.37
CA ALA A 106 -0.63 21.07 -6.80
C ALA A 106 0.07 20.00 -7.65
N ASN A 107 1.29 19.58 -7.27
CA ASN A 107 2.09 18.58 -7.98
C ASN A 107 1.45 17.19 -7.99
N LEU A 108 0.83 16.78 -6.88
CA LEU A 108 0.07 15.51 -6.82
C LEU A 108 -1.24 15.58 -7.60
N SER A 109 -1.65 16.78 -7.96
CA SER A 109 -2.97 17.07 -8.49
C SER A 109 -2.96 17.59 -9.91
N ASP A 110 -1.89 17.36 -10.68
CA ASP A 110 -1.61 17.79 -12.07
C ASP A 110 -2.87 17.94 -12.96
N GLY A 111 -3.63 19.03 -12.77
CA GLY A 111 -5.00 19.21 -13.27
C GLY A 111 -6.11 18.30 -12.67
N SER A 112 -5.78 17.26 -11.91
CA SER A 112 -6.73 16.43 -11.14
C SER A 112 -7.48 17.22 -10.06
N LEU A 113 -6.86 18.14 -9.30
CA LEU A 113 -7.62 18.87 -8.27
C LEU A 113 -8.70 19.77 -8.88
N SER A 114 -8.37 20.49 -9.95
CA SER A 114 -9.36 21.33 -10.64
C SER A 114 -10.47 20.48 -11.27
N LYS A 115 -10.15 19.29 -11.82
CA LYS A 115 -11.15 18.33 -12.30
C LYS A 115 -11.99 17.72 -11.17
N ILE A 116 -11.41 17.50 -10.00
CA ILE A 116 -12.10 17.00 -8.79
C ILE A 116 -13.08 18.07 -8.29
N LEU A 117 -12.61 19.32 -8.14
CA LEU A 117 -13.41 20.44 -7.64
C LEU A 117 -14.50 20.88 -8.63
N ASN A 118 -14.26 20.74 -9.94
CA ASN A 118 -15.21 21.10 -10.98
C ASN A 118 -16.04 19.89 -11.47
N ASN A 119 -16.04 18.77 -10.75
CA ASN A 119 -16.81 17.60 -11.16
C ASN A 119 -18.31 17.89 -11.01
N SER A 120 -19.06 17.73 -12.10
CA SER A 120 -20.50 17.99 -12.15
C SER A 120 -21.35 16.83 -11.60
N ASN A 121 -20.77 15.65 -11.37
CA ASN A 121 -21.46 14.51 -10.77
C ASN A 121 -20.91 14.18 -9.37
N PRO A 122 -21.53 14.69 -8.29
CA PRO A 122 -21.05 14.48 -6.92
C PRO A 122 -21.10 13.01 -6.48
N ASN A 123 -22.02 12.23 -7.04
CA ASN A 123 -22.22 10.81 -6.70
C ASN A 123 -21.32 9.86 -7.51
N ALA A 124 -20.47 10.39 -8.41
CA ALA A 124 -19.57 9.56 -9.19
C ALA A 124 -18.53 8.87 -8.30
N LYS A 125 -18.07 7.69 -8.74
CA LYS A 125 -16.94 7.02 -8.09
C LYS A 125 -15.63 7.77 -8.36
N PRO A 126 -14.79 7.99 -7.33
CA PRO A 126 -13.51 8.64 -7.52
C PRO A 126 -12.54 7.75 -8.29
N ASN A 127 -11.72 8.37 -9.15
CA ASN A 127 -10.59 7.69 -9.76
C ASN A 127 -9.42 7.55 -8.77
N ALA A 128 -8.38 6.79 -9.14
CA ALA A 128 -7.20 6.57 -8.30
C ALA A 128 -6.59 7.87 -7.75
N TYR A 129 -6.44 8.91 -8.58
CA TYR A 129 -5.86 10.19 -8.15
C TYR A 129 -6.74 10.93 -7.15
N ALA A 130 -8.06 10.87 -7.28
CA ALA A 130 -8.99 11.47 -6.33
C ALA A 130 -8.96 10.75 -4.97
N ILE A 131 -8.81 9.41 -4.97
CA ILE A 131 -8.60 8.63 -3.74
C ILE A 131 -7.25 9.01 -3.10
N ASP A 132 -6.19 9.19 -3.89
CA ASP A 132 -4.87 9.63 -3.41
C ASP A 132 -4.94 11.00 -2.70
N VAL A 133 -5.66 11.95 -3.30
CA VAL A 133 -5.92 13.26 -2.70
C VAL A 133 -6.71 13.11 -1.41
N TYR A 134 -7.80 12.35 -1.41
CA TYR A 134 -8.62 12.11 -0.22
C TYR A 134 -7.81 11.49 0.92
N GLU A 135 -7.05 10.43 0.65
CA GLU A 135 -6.20 9.72 1.62
C GLU A 135 -5.15 10.67 2.21
N MET A 136 -4.48 11.46 1.36
CA MET A 136 -3.50 12.45 1.81
C MET A 136 -4.12 13.49 2.76
N LEU A 137 -5.28 14.03 2.42
CA LEU A 137 -5.95 15.07 3.20
C LEU A 137 -6.46 14.52 4.54
N ARG A 138 -7.12 13.35 4.52
CA ARG A 138 -7.70 12.74 5.73
C ARG A 138 -6.63 12.25 6.71
N LEU A 139 -5.48 11.79 6.22
CA LEU A 139 -4.35 11.34 7.04
C LEU A 139 -3.35 12.47 7.37
N ASP A 140 -3.63 13.71 6.95
CA ASP A 140 -2.77 14.89 7.14
C ASP A 140 -1.33 14.65 6.63
N LEU A 141 -1.17 13.95 5.51
CA LEU A 141 0.11 13.52 4.92
C LEU A 141 0.78 14.61 4.09
N ILE A 142 0.85 15.82 4.67
CA ILE A 142 1.43 17.00 4.05
C ILE A 142 2.52 17.53 4.99
N PRO A 143 3.78 17.65 4.53
CA PRO A 143 4.85 18.08 5.40
C PRO A 143 4.63 19.53 5.85
N SER A 144 4.97 19.83 7.10
CA SER A 144 4.90 21.19 7.65
C SER A 144 6.32 21.72 7.87
N TYR A 145 6.62 22.87 7.28
CA TYR A 145 7.90 23.59 7.47
C TYR A 145 8.02 24.22 8.86
N LYS A 146 6.94 24.24 9.65
CA LYS A 146 6.93 24.75 11.02
C LYS A 146 7.32 23.70 12.06
N LEU A 147 7.39 22.43 11.65
CA LEU A 147 7.69 21.31 12.53
C LEU A 147 9.00 20.67 12.05
N ASP A 148 9.99 20.66 12.92
CA ASP A 148 11.24 19.97 12.67
C ASP A 148 10.98 18.47 12.43
N TYR A 149 11.75 17.85 11.53
CA TYR A 149 11.68 16.41 11.22
C TYR A 149 10.36 15.92 10.58
N ASN A 150 9.53 16.78 10.01
CA ASN A 150 8.25 16.39 9.40
C ASN A 150 8.31 16.19 7.86
N PHE A 151 9.50 16.12 7.27
CA PHE A 151 9.67 15.94 5.82
C PHE A 151 9.26 14.54 5.34
N THR A 152 9.20 13.56 6.26
CA THR A 152 8.73 12.20 5.97
C THR A 152 7.21 12.12 5.82
N ASN A 153 6.45 13.13 6.24
CA ASN A 153 4.99 13.12 6.23
C ASN A 153 4.41 13.39 4.84
N THR A 154 4.52 12.40 3.97
CA THR A 154 4.04 12.43 2.60
C THR A 154 3.27 11.16 2.29
N LEU A 155 2.35 11.23 1.32
CA LEU A 155 1.60 10.07 0.82
C LEU A 155 2.54 8.95 0.34
N GLN A 156 3.66 9.31 -0.30
CA GLN A 156 4.64 8.37 -0.81
C GLN A 156 5.29 7.57 0.32
N ASN A 157 5.82 8.24 1.34
CA ASN A 157 6.48 7.59 2.46
C ASN A 157 5.51 6.76 3.30
N TYR A 158 4.28 7.25 3.49
CA TYR A 158 3.21 6.48 4.11
C TYR A 158 2.94 5.17 3.36
N ARG A 159 2.84 5.20 2.03
CA ARG A 159 2.66 3.98 1.24
C ARG A 159 3.87 3.05 1.33
N GLN A 160 5.08 3.61 1.29
CA GLN A 160 6.30 2.82 1.45
C GLN A 160 6.30 2.08 2.79
N ILE A 161 6.09 2.79 3.91
CA ILE A 161 6.11 2.17 5.23
C ILE A 161 4.96 1.17 5.42
N ARG A 162 3.75 1.52 4.98
CA ARG A 162 2.59 0.61 5.02
C ARG A 162 2.86 -0.68 4.24
N ASN A 163 3.41 -0.56 3.03
CA ASN A 163 3.72 -1.72 2.20
C ASN A 163 4.86 -2.56 2.79
N LEU A 164 5.85 -1.93 3.43
CA LEU A 164 6.89 -2.65 4.18
C LEU A 164 6.28 -3.43 5.35
N ILE A 165 5.36 -2.82 6.12
CA ILE A 165 4.63 -3.50 7.20
C ILE A 165 3.90 -4.73 6.65
N PHE A 166 3.13 -4.58 5.56
CA PHE A 166 2.43 -5.72 4.94
C PHE A 166 3.37 -6.84 4.53
N ARG A 167 4.51 -6.49 3.91
CA ARG A 167 5.48 -7.47 3.45
C ARG A 167 6.20 -8.18 4.60
N VAL A 168 6.57 -7.45 5.66
CA VAL A 168 7.20 -8.07 6.84
C VAL A 168 6.20 -8.93 7.61
N ARG A 169 4.92 -8.53 7.67
CA ARG A 169 3.85 -9.36 8.24
C ARG A 169 3.71 -10.69 7.52
N LEU A 170 3.80 -10.69 6.18
CA LEU A 170 3.73 -11.94 5.41
C LEU A 170 4.89 -12.89 5.72
N GLY A 171 6.07 -12.35 6.06
CA GLY A 171 7.24 -13.16 6.39
C GLY A 171 7.61 -14.09 5.23
N ASP A 172 7.95 -15.34 5.53
CA ASP A 172 8.32 -16.35 4.53
C ASP A 172 7.13 -16.93 3.74
N GLY A 173 5.90 -16.48 4.03
CA GLY A 173 4.67 -16.99 3.43
C GLY A 173 4.11 -18.25 4.10
N SER A 174 4.57 -18.58 5.31
CA SER A 174 4.13 -19.79 6.05
C SER A 174 3.38 -19.50 7.36
N ASN A 175 3.43 -18.27 7.87
CA ASN A 175 2.68 -17.78 9.03
C ASN A 175 2.67 -16.24 9.04
N ALA A 176 1.60 -15.62 8.54
CA ALA A 176 1.46 -14.18 8.59
C ALA A 176 1.30 -13.66 10.04
N LEU A 177 2.05 -12.63 10.40
CA LEU A 177 1.92 -11.93 11.68
C LEU A 177 0.78 -10.91 11.63
N SER A 178 0.04 -10.78 12.72
CA SER A 178 -0.80 -9.61 12.99
C SER A 178 0.04 -8.36 13.27
N ASN A 179 -0.57 -7.17 13.19
CA ASN A 179 0.09 -5.92 13.59
C ASN A 179 0.58 -5.97 15.04
N ALA A 180 -0.17 -6.60 15.96
CA ALA A 180 0.19 -6.70 17.37
C ALA A 180 1.41 -7.60 17.59
N GLU A 181 1.47 -8.74 16.90
CA GLU A 181 2.61 -9.65 16.98
C GLU A 181 3.86 -9.01 16.39
N LEU A 182 3.73 -8.31 15.26
CA LEU A 182 4.85 -7.58 14.67
C LEU A 182 5.33 -6.46 15.59
N ALA A 183 4.44 -5.62 16.11
CA ALA A 183 4.78 -4.52 17.01
C ALA A 183 5.52 -5.02 18.27
N ASN A 184 5.00 -6.08 18.89
CA ASN A 184 5.63 -6.71 20.06
C ASN A 184 7.02 -7.26 19.73
N LYS A 185 7.16 -7.96 18.59
CA LYS A 185 8.45 -8.50 18.13
C LYS A 185 9.50 -7.41 17.90
N LEU A 186 9.07 -6.23 17.46
CA LEU A 186 9.95 -5.09 17.16
C LEU A 186 10.10 -4.12 18.33
N ASN A 187 9.43 -4.38 19.47
CA ASN A 187 9.39 -3.50 20.63
C ASN A 187 8.94 -2.06 20.29
N PHE A 188 7.88 -1.95 19.49
CA PHE A 188 7.22 -0.69 19.15
C PHE A 188 5.76 -0.70 19.59
N ASP A 189 5.16 0.49 19.70
CA ASP A 189 3.72 0.63 19.96
C ASP A 189 2.92 0.06 18.78
N VAL A 190 1.94 -0.80 19.08
CA VAL A 190 1.01 -1.38 18.09
C VAL A 190 0.21 -0.31 17.35
N ASP A 191 -0.05 0.84 17.98
CA ASP A 191 -0.72 1.96 17.35
C ASP A 191 0.01 2.46 16.10
N LEU A 192 1.34 2.37 16.05
CA LEU A 192 2.12 2.76 14.87
C LEU A 192 1.90 1.82 13.67
N PHE A 193 1.53 0.56 13.91
CA PHE A 193 1.26 -0.42 12.84
C PHE A 193 -0.20 -0.43 12.43
N ASN A 194 -1.10 -0.13 13.38
CA ASN A 194 -2.52 0.07 13.09
C ASN A 194 -2.78 1.41 12.37
N ASN A 195 -1.94 2.42 12.62
CA ASN A 195 -2.03 3.76 12.06
C ASN A 195 -0.66 4.22 11.49
N PRO A 196 -0.20 3.63 10.36
CA PRO A 196 1.14 3.86 9.81
C PRO A 196 1.44 5.31 9.41
N GLU A 197 0.43 6.15 9.22
CA GLU A 197 0.60 7.58 8.99
C GLU A 197 1.25 8.29 10.17
N LYS A 198 1.11 7.77 11.39
CA LYS A 198 1.77 8.29 12.60
C LYS A 198 3.29 8.13 12.54
N ILE A 199 3.78 7.04 11.96
CA ILE A 199 5.22 6.81 11.73
C ILE A 199 5.81 7.92 10.87
N CYS A 200 5.04 8.45 9.92
CA CYS A 200 5.52 9.44 8.97
C CYS A 200 5.63 10.85 9.56
N LYS A 201 5.07 11.12 10.75
CA LYS A 201 5.04 12.45 11.38
C LYS A 201 6.37 12.88 12.00
N ASP A 202 7.26 11.93 12.29
CA ASP A 202 8.61 12.18 12.82
C ASP A 202 9.65 11.38 12.02
N ALA A 203 10.60 12.07 11.39
CA ALA A 203 11.59 11.43 10.53
C ALA A 203 12.53 10.46 11.27
N ARG A 204 12.76 10.63 12.58
CA ARG A 204 13.59 9.70 13.36
C ARG A 204 12.85 8.38 13.53
N ILE A 205 11.57 8.45 13.94
CA ILE A 205 10.70 7.27 14.07
C ILE A 205 10.55 6.58 12.71
N TYR A 206 10.31 7.36 11.65
CA TYR A 206 10.24 6.83 10.30
C TYR A 206 11.50 6.05 9.92
N ASN A 207 12.69 6.66 10.08
CA ASN A 207 13.94 6.03 9.71
C ASN A 207 14.25 4.80 10.56
N GLU A 208 13.97 4.86 11.87
CA GLU A 208 14.17 3.72 12.77
C GLU A 208 13.31 2.52 12.39
N ILE A 209 12.01 2.74 12.18
CA ILE A 209 11.07 1.68 11.81
C ILE A 209 11.37 1.18 10.39
N ALA A 210 11.57 2.09 9.42
CA ALA A 210 11.88 1.70 8.05
C ALA A 210 13.14 0.82 8.00
N ASN A 211 14.24 1.23 8.63
CA ASN A 211 15.47 0.45 8.68
C ASN A 211 15.28 -0.92 9.34
N THR A 212 14.48 -0.98 10.41
CA THR A 212 14.14 -2.24 11.08
C THR A 212 13.35 -3.16 10.17
N LEU A 213 12.32 -2.65 9.49
CA LEU A 213 11.51 -3.43 8.56
C LEU A 213 12.31 -3.89 7.33
N TYR A 214 13.19 -3.04 6.78
CA TYR A 214 14.05 -3.41 5.66
C TYR A 214 14.96 -4.60 5.97
N ARG A 215 15.49 -4.68 7.20
CA ARG A 215 16.32 -5.81 7.66
C ARG A 215 15.54 -7.12 7.82
N LEU A 216 14.22 -7.02 7.94
CA LEU A 216 13.31 -8.16 8.13
C LEU A 216 12.57 -8.53 6.86
N LEU A 217 12.88 -7.88 5.73
CA LEU A 217 12.23 -8.21 4.47
C LEU A 217 12.48 -9.68 4.13
N PRO A 218 11.41 -10.43 3.85
CA PRO A 218 11.55 -11.85 3.59
C PRO A 218 12.25 -12.07 2.25
N ASN A 219 13.11 -13.07 2.25
CA ASN A 219 13.56 -13.75 1.05
C ASN A 219 12.68 -15.00 0.91
N TYR A 220 11.72 -15.01 -0.01
CA TYR A 220 10.84 -16.17 -0.11
C TYR A 220 11.64 -17.39 -0.55
N SER A 221 11.58 -18.45 0.23
CA SER A 221 12.23 -19.72 -0.06
C SER A 221 11.36 -20.59 -0.97
N PHE A 222 10.69 -20.03 -1.97
CA PHE A 222 10.04 -20.89 -2.97
C PHE A 222 11.15 -21.62 -3.74
N ASP A 223 10.97 -22.90 -4.02
CA ASP A 223 12.01 -23.68 -4.71
C ASP A 223 12.05 -23.31 -6.19
N PHE A 224 12.81 -22.26 -6.51
CA PHE A 224 12.95 -21.72 -7.87
C PHE A 224 13.94 -22.50 -8.75
N SER A 225 14.44 -23.65 -8.28
CA SER A 225 15.45 -24.47 -8.98
C SER A 225 15.05 -24.96 -10.38
N LYS A 226 13.83 -24.65 -10.85
CA LYS A 226 13.36 -24.98 -12.20
C LYS A 226 13.31 -23.83 -13.22
N ARG A 227 13.72 -22.59 -12.89
CA ARG A 227 13.94 -21.57 -13.92
C ARG A 227 15.41 -21.49 -14.33
N LYS A 228 15.77 -22.37 -15.27
CA LYS A 228 16.77 -22.03 -16.28
C LYS A 228 16.19 -20.95 -17.20
N ASP A 229 16.97 -19.90 -17.34
CA ASP A 229 17.00 -18.91 -18.43
C ASP A 229 16.02 -17.72 -18.39
N GLN A 230 16.65 -16.52 -18.47
CA GLN A 230 16.16 -15.17 -18.82
C GLN A 230 15.45 -14.38 -17.70
N ASP A 231 15.88 -13.20 -17.23
CA ASP A 231 16.96 -12.28 -17.61
C ASP A 231 17.55 -11.71 -16.32
N THR A 232 18.81 -12.04 -16.02
CA THR A 232 19.64 -11.28 -15.09
C THR A 232 20.04 -9.97 -15.74
N THR A 233 19.12 -9.00 -15.78
CA THR A 233 19.54 -7.60 -15.76
C THR A 233 19.45 -7.15 -14.31
N TYR A 234 20.57 -7.31 -13.62
CA TYR A 234 20.82 -6.80 -12.29
C TYR A 234 20.18 -5.42 -12.08
N MET A 235 19.23 -5.33 -11.15
CA MET A 235 18.97 -4.07 -10.46
C MET A 235 20.24 -3.74 -9.67
N GLY A 236 21.05 -2.86 -10.25
CA GLY A 236 22.13 -2.20 -9.55
C GLY A 236 21.58 -1.51 -8.31
N LEU A 237 22.26 -1.75 -7.20
CA LEU A 237 22.31 -0.86 -6.06
C LEU A 237 22.52 0.59 -6.54
N ILE A 238 21.55 1.47 -6.30
CA ILE A 238 21.76 2.90 -5.99
C ILE A 238 20.69 3.28 -4.96
#